data_AF-A0A4Q6GC33-F1
#
_entry.id   AF-A0A4Q6GC33-F1
#
_cell.length_a   1.000
_cell.length_b   1.000
_cell.length_c   1.000
_cell.angle_alpha   90.00
_cell.angle_beta   90.00
_cell.angle_gamma   90.00
#
_symmetry.space_group_name_H-M   'P 1'
#
loop_
_entity.id
_entity.type
_entity.pdbx_description
1 polymer ?
#
loop_
_entity_poly.entity_id
_entity_poly.type
_entity_poly.pdbx_seq_one_letter_code
_entity_poly.pdbx_strand_id
1 'polypeptide(L)' 'MAAPGLSRAQLDAELAHLARMLPPWRARLRHEAQFWPQFTALAMEILARADACDLEHAWRRIAAMLDACVPLRGSSEP' A
#
# COMPACT_ATOMS: atom_id res chain seq x y z
N MET A 1 12.07 26.97 -1.76
CA MET A 1 11.60 26.12 -2.88
C MET A 1 11.34 24.75 -2.28
N ALA A 2 10.08 24.40 -2.00
CA ALA A 2 9.73 23.04 -1.58
C ALA A 2 9.96 22.13 -2.79
N ALA A 3 10.72 21.05 -2.61
CA ALA A 3 10.85 20.03 -3.66
C ALA A 3 9.44 19.61 -4.08
N PRO A 4 9.12 19.53 -5.38
CA PRO A 4 7.82 19.06 -5.79
C PRO A 4 7.65 17.65 -5.21
N GLY A 5 6.60 17.46 -4.42
CA GLY A 5 6.17 16.13 -4.02
C GLY A 5 5.99 15.24 -5.25
N LEU A 6 5.96 13.93 -5.04
CA LEU A 6 5.66 12.98 -6.12
C LEU A 6 4.42 13.46 -6.88
N SER A 7 4.55 13.58 -8.20
CA SER A 7 3.39 13.88 -9.04
C SER A 7 2.39 12.72 -8.94
N ARG A 8 1.10 13.00 -9.07
CA ARG A 8 0.04 11.98 -8.96
C ARG A 8 0.28 10.74 -9.83
N ALA A 9 0.82 10.91 -11.04
CA ALA A 9 1.19 9.80 -11.91
C ALA A 9 2.33 8.93 -11.35
N GLN A 10 3.32 9.54 -10.70
CA GLN A 10 4.43 8.81 -10.07
C GLN A 10 3.96 8.10 -8.80
N LEU A 11 3.10 8.75 -8.00
CA LEU A 11 2.44 8.13 -6.85
C LEU A 11 1.62 6.90 -7.27
N ASP A 12 0.78 6.99 -8.31
CA ASP A 12 0.03 5.83 -8.83
C ASP A 12 0.98 4.74 -9.33
N ALA A 13 2.11 5.09 -9.95
CA ALA A 13 3.10 4.11 -10.42
C ALA A 13 3.74 3.33 -9.26
N GLU A 14 4.14 4.02 -8.19
CA GLU A 14 4.71 3.41 -6.98
C GLU A 14 3.68 2.51 -6.28
N LEU A 15 2.43 2.99 -6.13
CA LEU A 15 1.33 2.20 -5.55
C LEU A 15 1.00 0.98 -6.43
N ALA A 16 0.98 1.14 -7.75
CA ALA A 16 0.79 0.03 -8.68
C ALA A 16 1.96 -0.97 -8.68
N HIS A 17 3.18 -0.52 -8.38
CA HIS A 17 4.32 -1.39 -8.18
C HIS A 17 4.17 -2.19 -6.89
N LEU A 18 3.80 -1.53 -5.79
CA LEU A 18 3.48 -2.16 -4.50
C LEU A 18 2.36 -3.20 -4.66
N ALA A 19 1.30 -2.88 -5.42
CA ALA A 19 0.19 -3.78 -5.77
C ALA A 19 0.64 -5.05 -6.49
N ARG A 20 1.62 -4.94 -7.37
CA ARG A 20 2.16 -6.08 -8.11
C ARG A 20 3.06 -6.97 -7.24
N MET A 21 3.67 -6.41 -6.19
CA MET A 21 4.49 -7.19 -5.25
C MET A 21 3.67 -7.94 -4.20
N LEU A 22 2.46 -7.48 -3.88
CA LEU A 22 1.54 -8.12 -2.93
C LEU A 22 1.29 -9.63 -3.18
N PRO A 23 0.88 -10.09 -4.37
CA PRO A 23 0.63 -11.51 -4.63
C PRO A 23 1.85 -12.44 -4.42
N PRO A 24 3.04 -12.17 -4.98
CA PRO A 24 4.21 -13.02 -4.73
C PRO A 24 4.74 -12.90 -3.29
N TRP A 25 4.58 -11.75 -2.63
CA TRP A 25 4.88 -11.61 -1.20
C TRP A 25 3.99 -12.52 -0.36
N ARG A 26 2.67 -12.49 -0.57
CA ARG A 26 1.73 -13.35 0.16
C ARG A 26 1.93 -14.84 -0.11
N ALA A 27 2.28 -15.21 -1.33
CA ALA A 27 2.60 -16.60 -1.65
C ALA A 27 3.84 -17.11 -0.89
N ARG A 28 4.77 -16.22 -0.54
CA ARG A 28 6.02 -16.55 0.18
C ARG A 28 5.91 -16.37 1.70
N LEU A 29 5.01 -15.52 2.17
CA LEU A 29 4.84 -15.22 3.57
C LEU A 29 4.04 -16.31 4.27
N ARG A 30 4.72 -17.08 5.12
CA ARG A 30 4.09 -18.08 6.01
C ARG A 30 3.30 -17.45 7.17
N HIS A 31 3.58 -16.19 7.53
CA HIS A 31 2.91 -15.48 8.61
C HIS A 31 2.52 -14.06 8.19
N GLU A 32 1.21 -13.78 8.20
CA GLU A 32 0.65 -12.44 7.91
C GLU A 32 1.18 -11.37 8.87
N ALA A 33 1.56 -11.74 10.10
CA ALA A 33 2.15 -10.82 11.07
C ALA A 33 3.50 -10.20 10.63
N GLN A 34 4.24 -10.85 9.74
CA GLN A 34 5.50 -10.30 9.20
C GLN A 34 5.28 -9.46 7.93
N PHE A 35 4.12 -9.58 7.29
CA PHE A 35 3.74 -8.82 6.11
C PHE A 35 3.45 -7.36 6.44
N TRP A 36 2.60 -7.15 7.45
CA TRP A 36 2.10 -5.83 7.84
C TRP A 36 3.20 -4.80 8.13
N PRO A 37 4.23 -5.07 8.96
CA PRO A 37 5.25 -4.05 9.25
C PRO A 37 6.04 -3.64 8.00
N GLN A 38 6.34 -4.57 7.10
CA GLN A 38 7.07 -4.27 5.85
C GLN A 38 6.19 -3.48 4.87
N PHE A 39 4.94 -3.88 4.71
CA PHE A 39 3.99 -3.18 3.86
C PHE A 39 3.71 -1.76 4.37
N THR A 40 3.44 -1.60 5.67
CA THR A 40 3.18 -0.30 6.30
C THR A 40 4.38 0.62 6.16
N ALA A 41 5.61 0.13 6.33
CA ALA A 41 6.81 0.93 6.13
C ALA A 41 6.92 1.48 4.70
N LEU A 42 6.72 0.63 3.68
CA LEU A 42 6.73 1.05 2.27
C LEU A 42 5.59 2.03 1.94
N ALA A 43 4.38 1.73 2.41
CA ALA A 43 3.22 2.60 2.19
C ALA A 43 3.44 3.98 2.83
N MET A 44 3.95 4.03 4.07
CA MET A 44 4.27 5.27 4.76
C MET A 44 5.39 6.05 4.06
N GLU A 45 6.40 5.39 3.49
CA GLU A 45 7.45 6.05 2.71
C GLU A 45 6.89 6.70 1.44
N ILE A 46 5.99 6.01 0.73
CA ILE A 46 5.29 6.55 -0.44
C ILE A 46 4.41 7.74 -0.03
N LEU A 47 3.68 7.63 1.07
CA LEU A 47 2.83 8.71 1.60
C LEU A 47 3.64 9.91 2.07
N ALA A 48 4.79 9.69 2.71
CA ALA A 48 5.68 10.77 3.15
C ALA A 48 6.26 11.58 1.98
N ARG A 49 6.33 10.98 0.80
CA ARG A 49 6.79 11.62 -0.45
C ARG A 49 5.64 12.18 -1.29
N ALA A 50 4.40 11.81 -0.98
CA ALA A 50 3.21 12.30 -1.65
C ALA A 50 2.85 13.71 -1.16
N ASP A 51 2.26 14.50 -2.05
CA ASP A 51 1.76 15.82 -1.69
C ASP A 51 0.48 15.71 -0.83
N ALA A 52 0.21 16.70 0.01
CA ALA A 52 -0.91 16.64 0.96
C ALA A 52 -2.27 16.49 0.24
N CYS A 53 -2.41 17.10 -0.94
CA CYS A 53 -3.59 16.99 -1.80
C CYS A 53 -3.78 15.58 -2.41
N ASP A 54 -2.71 14.79 -2.52
CA ASP A 54 -2.74 13.45 -3.11
C ASP A 54 -2.74 12.33 -2.05
N LEU A 55 -2.58 12.67 -0.77
CA LEU A 55 -2.66 11.71 0.34
C LEU A 55 -4.01 10.98 0.36
N GLU A 56 -5.14 11.67 0.17
CA GLU A 56 -6.47 11.02 0.13
C GLU A 56 -6.56 10.01 -1.02
N HIS A 57 -5.99 10.36 -2.17
CA HIS A 57 -5.94 9.48 -3.34
C HIS A 57 -5.04 8.26 -3.09
N ALA A 58 -3.87 8.47 -2.48
CA ALA A 58 -2.97 7.38 -2.08
C ALA A 58 -3.65 6.42 -1.11
N TRP A 59 -4.32 6.94 -0.08
CA TRP A 59 -5.06 6.15 0.89
C TRP A 59 -6.18 5.33 0.24
N ARG A 60 -6.97 5.92 -0.65
CA ARG A 60 -7.99 5.18 -1.42
C ARG A 60 -7.39 4.05 -2.25
N ARG A 61 -6.24 4.29 -2.89
CA ARG A 61 -5.54 3.26 -3.67
C ARG A 61 -5.01 2.14 -2.79
N ILE A 62 -4.39 2.45 -1.67
CA ILE A 62 -3.90 1.48 -0.69
C ILE A 62 -5.08 0.65 -0.16
N ALA A 63 -6.18 1.28 0.21
CA ALA A 63 -7.38 0.59 0.69
C ALA A 63 -7.96 -0.36 -0.37
N ALA A 64 -8.10 0.09 -1.62
CA ALA A 64 -8.55 -0.76 -2.73
C ALA A 64 -7.60 -1.93 -3.02
N MET A 65 -6.29 -1.71 -2.89
CA MET A 65 -5.29 -2.76 -3.02
C MET A 65 -5.42 -3.80 -1.91
N LEU A 66 -5.63 -3.37 -0.66
CA LEU A 66 -5.83 -4.26 0.48
C LEU A 66 -7.15 -5.02 0.39
N ASP A 67 -8.23 -4.38 -0.03
CA ASP A 67 -9.53 -5.01 -0.27
C ASP A 67 -9.44 -6.10 -1.34
N ALA A 68 -8.82 -5.81 -2.48
CA ALA A 68 -8.53 -6.80 -3.52
C ALA A 68 -7.58 -7.91 -3.05
N CYS A 69 -6.77 -7.62 -2.03
CA CYS A 69 -5.84 -8.58 -1.49
C CYS A 69 -6.50 -9.48 -0.44
N VAL A 70 -7.40 -8.99 0.40
CA VAL A 70 -8.11 -9.78 1.41
C VAL A 70 -8.94 -10.83 0.67
N PRO A 71 -8.55 -12.13 0.70
CA PRO A 71 -9.54 -13.15 0.38
C PRO A 71 -10.63 -12.99 1.43
N LEU A 72 -11.89 -13.04 1.03
CA LEU A 72 -13.05 -13.05 1.91
C LEU A 72 -12.90 -14.14 3.00
N ARG A 73 -12.13 -13.87 4.05
CA ARG A 73 -12.01 -14.71 5.24
C ARG A 73 -12.87 -14.02 6.29
N GLY A 74 -14.10 -14.51 6.37
CA GLY A 74 -14.79 -14.56 7.65
C GLY A 74 -13.89 -15.19 8.72
N SER A 75 -14.26 -14.95 9.97
CA SER A 75 -13.51 -15.28 11.19
C SER A 75 -12.59 -14.17 11.69
N SER A 76 -13.23 -13.07 12.15
CA SER A 76 -13.03 -12.72 13.56
C SER A 76 -13.51 -13.91 14.40
N GLU A 77 -12.61 -14.56 15.13
CA GLU A 77 -12.98 -15.36 16.30
C GLU A 77 -12.60 -14.53 17.54
N PRO A 78 -13.55 -14.24 18.45
CA PRO A 78 -13.28 -13.62 19.75
C PRO A 78 -12.65 -14.60 20.75
#